data_AF-A0A7S2J3V5-F1
#
_entry.id   AF-A0A7S2J3V5-F1
#
_cell.length_a   1.000
_cell.length_b   1.000
_cell.length_c   1.000
_cell.angle_alpha   90.00
_cell.angle_beta   90.00
_cell.angle_gamma   90.00
#
_symmetry.space_group_name_H-M   'P 1'
#
loop_
_entity.id
_entity.type
_entity.pdbx_description
1 polymer ?
#
loop_
_entity_poly.entity_id
_entity_poly.type
_entity_poly.pdbx_seq_one_letter_code
_entity_poly.pdbx_strand_id
1 'polypeptide(L)'
;QEAVFEEIQLLVQSALDGYKVAIFAYGQTGSGKTHTMAGDEDAGVIPRAVDLIFQEVQELRARGWHFEVQATLLEVYNEAVVDVLASKSSAESGSSNKEYSSRRVEDAVGVHALLRRAAQKRHVAATAMNDRSSRSHAVFQLSIEGFCEVGGRRKEVQGLLSLVDLAGSERVEKSGAVGERLKEAQFINKSLSALGDVIEALGRRGQNGKAHVPYRNSRLTTLLQDSLGGDSKTLMFVNISPCLRHLQETLSSLRFASKVHSCNVGVAKRHAADAGSQG
;
A
#
# COMPACT_ATOMS: atom_id res chain seq x y z
N GLN A 1 19.47 1.83 -1.04
CA GLN A 1 18.04 1.92 -1.45
C GLN A 1 17.87 2.32 -2.91
N GLU A 2 18.77 3.13 -3.46
CA GLU A 2 18.69 3.63 -4.84
C GLU A 2 18.46 2.53 -5.90
N ALA A 3 19.33 1.53 -5.99
CA ALA A 3 19.17 0.43 -6.96
C ALA A 3 17.83 -0.31 -6.84
N VAL A 4 17.31 -0.50 -5.62
CA VAL A 4 15.99 -1.12 -5.39
C VAL A 4 14.87 -0.26 -5.97
N PHE A 5 14.96 1.06 -5.82
CA PHE A 5 13.97 1.98 -6.36
C PHE A 5 14.07 2.09 -7.89
N GLU A 6 15.28 2.11 -8.45
CA GLU A 6 15.51 2.16 -9.90
C GLU A 6 14.82 1.00 -10.64
N GLU A 7 14.79 -0.19 -10.04
CA GLU A 7 14.11 -1.38 -10.61
C GLU A 7 12.57 -1.22 -10.68
N ILE A 8 11.99 -0.41 -9.79
CA ILE A 8 10.52 -0.28 -9.66
C ILE A 8 9.98 1.09 -10.10
N GLN A 9 10.83 2.06 -10.44
CA GLN A 9 10.42 3.43 -10.73
C GLN A 9 9.37 3.53 -11.85
N LEU A 10 9.46 2.68 -12.89
CA LEU A 10 8.50 2.63 -13.99
C LEU A 10 7.11 2.15 -13.54
N LEU A 11 7.08 1.31 -12.50
CA LEU A 11 5.83 0.89 -11.88
C LEU A 11 5.18 2.05 -11.12
N VAL A 12 5.97 2.87 -10.44
CA VAL A 12 5.49 4.11 -9.79
C VAL A 12 4.95 5.08 -10.83
N GLN A 13 5.68 5.33 -11.92
CA GLN A 13 5.25 6.21 -13.01
C GLN A 13 3.93 5.76 -13.66
N SER A 14 3.68 4.44 -13.72
CA SER A 14 2.40 3.91 -14.22
C SER A 14 1.19 4.46 -13.46
N ALA A 15 1.33 4.86 -12.19
CA ALA A 15 0.22 5.50 -11.47
C ALA A 15 -0.16 6.84 -12.12
N LEU A 16 0.80 7.65 -12.57
CA LEU A 16 0.53 8.91 -13.28
C LEU A 16 -0.15 8.69 -14.64
N ASP A 17 0.14 7.56 -15.29
CA ASP A 17 -0.49 7.19 -16.56
C ASP A 17 -1.97 6.78 -16.40
N GLY A 18 -2.47 6.66 -15.16
CA GLY A 18 -3.84 6.26 -14.84
C GLY A 18 -3.99 4.78 -14.51
N TYR A 19 -2.92 4.09 -14.08
CA TYR A 19 -3.04 2.74 -13.55
C TYR A 19 -3.21 2.74 -12.03
N LYS A 20 -3.88 1.69 -11.53
CA LYS A 20 -3.83 1.34 -10.11
C LYS A 20 -2.58 0.49 -9.87
N VAL A 21 -1.75 0.91 -8.92
CA VAL A 21 -0.46 0.32 -8.59
C VAL A 21 -0.44 -0.02 -7.11
N ALA A 22 -0.09 -1.26 -6.78
CA ALA A 22 0.13 -1.70 -5.41
C ALA A 22 1.56 -2.21 -5.24
N ILE A 23 2.28 -1.66 -4.27
CA ILE A 23 3.62 -2.09 -3.89
C ILE A 23 3.60 -2.40 -2.40
N PHE A 24 3.94 -3.62 -2.02
CA PHE A 24 3.93 -4.00 -0.61
C PHE A 24 5.16 -4.80 -0.19
N ALA A 25 5.62 -4.55 1.03
CA ALA A 25 6.71 -5.30 1.65
C ALA A 25 6.17 -6.35 2.62
N TYR A 26 6.64 -7.59 2.48
CA TYR A 26 6.22 -8.75 3.27
C TYR A 26 7.43 -9.51 3.81
N GLY A 27 7.29 -10.04 5.03
CA GLY A 27 8.32 -10.81 5.70
C GLY A 27 8.21 -10.72 7.21
N GLN A 28 9.01 -11.50 7.92
CA GLN A 28 9.02 -11.49 9.39
C GLN A 28 9.49 -10.13 9.95
N THR A 29 9.20 -9.87 11.21
CA THR A 29 9.77 -8.74 11.93
C THR A 29 11.30 -8.77 11.89
N GLY A 30 11.90 -7.60 11.68
CA GLY A 30 13.34 -7.43 11.54
C GLY A 30 13.94 -7.89 10.20
N SER A 31 13.14 -8.27 9.20
CA SER A 31 13.68 -8.65 7.87
C SER A 31 13.96 -7.48 6.93
N GLY A 32 13.59 -6.25 7.30
CA GLY A 32 13.87 -5.04 6.52
C GLY A 32 12.69 -4.47 5.72
N LYS A 33 11.44 -4.84 6.03
CA LYS A 33 10.23 -4.28 5.38
C LYS A 33 10.16 -2.76 5.46
N THR A 34 10.16 -2.21 6.68
CA THR A 34 10.13 -0.76 6.92
C THR A 34 11.36 -0.04 6.37
N HIS A 35 12.54 -0.67 6.45
CA HIS A 35 13.75 -0.15 5.82
C HIS A 35 13.60 -0.07 4.29
N THR A 36 12.96 -1.04 3.65
CA THR A 36 12.68 -1.00 2.20
C THR A 36 11.64 0.08 1.87
N MET A 37 10.55 0.16 2.63
CA MET A 37 9.43 1.05 2.31
C MET A 37 9.68 2.50 2.73
N ALA A 38 10.00 2.75 4.00
CA ALA A 38 10.25 4.09 4.51
C ALA A 38 11.72 4.51 4.37
N GLY A 39 12.64 3.58 4.65
CA GLY A 39 14.06 3.90 4.83
C GLY A 39 14.36 4.53 6.19
N ASP A 40 15.63 4.80 6.43
CA ASP A 40 16.14 5.47 7.64
C ASP A 40 16.96 6.73 7.27
N GLU A 41 18.28 6.66 7.32
CA GLU A 41 19.20 7.65 6.77
C GLU A 41 19.20 7.61 5.24
N ASP A 42 19.06 6.41 4.65
CA ASP A 42 18.84 6.24 3.21
C ASP A 42 17.33 6.08 2.92
N ALA A 43 16.78 7.00 2.14
CA ALA A 43 15.37 7.05 1.80
C ALA A 43 14.91 5.76 1.11
N GLY A 44 13.81 5.17 1.59
CA GLY A 44 13.21 3.97 1.01
C GLY A 44 12.31 4.26 -0.20
N VAL A 45 11.49 3.26 -0.57
CA VAL A 45 10.58 3.32 -1.72
C VAL A 45 9.55 4.46 -1.62
N ILE A 46 8.92 4.66 -0.46
CA ILE A 46 7.86 5.66 -0.24
C ILE A 46 8.37 7.08 -0.51
N PRO A 47 9.40 7.59 0.19
CA PRO A 47 9.89 8.94 -0.05
C PRO A 47 10.38 9.13 -1.50
N ARG A 48 11.09 8.15 -2.07
CA ARG A 48 11.57 8.23 -3.47
C ARG A 48 10.43 8.22 -4.50
N ALA A 49 9.39 7.42 -4.25
CA ALA A 49 8.20 7.40 -5.10
C ALA A 49 7.47 8.75 -5.07
N VAL A 50 7.38 9.39 -3.89
CA VAL A 50 6.81 10.73 -3.77
C VAL A 50 7.61 11.74 -4.59
N ASP A 51 8.94 11.74 -4.46
CA ASP A 51 9.81 12.65 -5.21
C ASP A 51 9.65 12.45 -6.72
N LEU A 52 9.70 11.21 -7.19
CA LEU A 52 9.49 10.87 -8.60
C LEU A 52 8.13 11.35 -9.11
N ILE A 53 7.03 11.08 -8.37
CA ILE A 53 5.69 11.49 -8.78
C ILE A 53 5.61 13.00 -8.96
N PHE A 54 6.14 13.79 -8.02
CA PHE A 54 6.06 15.25 -8.12
C PHE A 54 7.02 15.84 -9.14
N GLN A 55 8.19 15.22 -9.37
CA GLN A 55 9.07 15.58 -10.48
C GLN A 55 8.34 15.40 -11.82
N GLU A 56 7.76 14.22 -12.05
CA GLU A 56 7.04 13.90 -13.28
C GLU A 56 5.79 14.77 -13.46
N VAL A 57 5.05 15.08 -12.39
CA VAL A 57 3.94 16.04 -12.42
C VAL A 57 4.41 17.41 -12.90
N GLN A 58 5.57 17.88 -12.43
CA GLN A 58 6.12 19.17 -12.85
C GLN A 58 6.50 19.16 -14.35
N GLU A 59 7.14 18.09 -14.81
CA GLU A 59 7.51 17.93 -16.22
C GLU A 59 6.27 17.85 -17.13
N LEU A 60 5.24 17.11 -16.72
CA LEU A 60 3.98 16.98 -17.47
C LEU A 60 3.16 18.28 -17.44
N ARG A 61 3.24 19.08 -16.37
CA ARG A 61 2.64 20.44 -16.33
C ARG A 61 3.20 21.34 -17.41
N ALA A 62 4.51 21.29 -17.66
CA ALA A 62 5.13 22.04 -18.76
C ALA A 62 4.61 21.59 -20.15
N ARG A 63 4.00 20.41 -20.24
CA ARG A 63 3.39 19.84 -21.45
C ARG A 63 1.86 20.00 -21.50
N GLY A 64 1.28 20.78 -20.59
CA GLY A 64 -0.14 21.11 -20.57
C GLY A 64 -1.04 20.19 -19.73
N TRP A 65 -0.45 19.27 -18.96
CA TRP A 65 -1.22 18.48 -17.99
C TRP A 65 -1.46 19.24 -16.69
N HIS A 66 -2.61 19.01 -16.09
CA HIS A 66 -2.97 19.49 -14.77
C HIS A 66 -3.23 18.28 -13.89
N PHE A 67 -2.66 18.27 -12.68
CA PHE A 67 -2.80 17.16 -11.75
C PHE A 67 -3.30 17.64 -10.39
N GLU A 68 -4.24 16.91 -9.84
CA GLU A 68 -4.60 16.93 -8.43
C GLU A 68 -4.13 15.62 -7.78
N VAL A 69 -3.34 15.75 -6.71
CA VAL A 69 -2.82 14.62 -5.95
C VAL A 69 -3.36 14.70 -4.53
N GLN A 70 -3.90 13.59 -4.05
CA GLN A 70 -4.38 13.47 -2.68
C GLN A 70 -3.71 12.31 -1.96
N ALA A 71 -3.25 12.56 -0.75
CA ALA A 71 -2.55 11.61 0.09
C ALA A 71 -3.45 11.09 1.22
N THR A 72 -3.46 9.77 1.39
CA THR A 72 -4.13 9.07 2.48
C THR A 72 -3.10 8.21 3.21
N LEU A 73 -3.15 8.20 4.55
CA LEU A 73 -2.25 7.39 5.36
C LEU A 73 -3.01 6.70 6.49
N LEU A 74 -3.07 5.38 6.40
CA LEU A 74 -3.82 4.53 7.29
C LEU A 74 -2.89 3.57 8.04
N GLU A 75 -3.35 3.15 9.20
CA GLU A 75 -2.76 2.09 9.97
C GLU A 75 -3.82 1.05 10.31
N VAL A 76 -3.56 -0.22 10.00
CA VAL A 76 -4.43 -1.32 10.36
C VAL A 76 -3.78 -2.08 11.51
N TYR A 77 -4.42 -2.04 12.67
CA TYR A 77 -3.97 -2.75 13.87
C TYR A 77 -5.18 -3.43 14.51
N ASN A 78 -5.08 -4.74 14.74
CA ASN A 78 -6.14 -5.52 15.39
C ASN A 78 -7.53 -5.39 14.71
N GLU A 79 -7.57 -5.45 13.37
CA GLU A 79 -8.79 -5.21 12.56
C GLU A 79 -9.48 -3.85 12.77
N ALA A 80 -8.80 -2.90 13.42
CA ALA A 80 -9.18 -1.51 13.50
C ALA A 80 -8.34 -0.69 12.52
N VAL A 81 -8.99 0.24 11.81
CA VAL A 81 -8.31 1.16 10.91
C VAL A 81 -8.21 2.51 11.60
N VAL A 82 -6.98 2.99 11.75
CA VAL A 82 -6.65 4.30 12.30
C VAL A 82 -6.23 5.20 11.14
N ASP A 83 -6.95 6.30 10.98
CA ASP A 83 -6.55 7.37 10.08
C ASP A 83 -5.44 8.21 10.75
N VAL A 84 -4.26 8.21 10.15
CA VAL A 84 -3.08 8.89 10.70
C VAL A 84 -3.11 10.40 10.37
N LEU A 85 -3.84 10.80 9.33
CA LEU A 85 -3.96 12.18 8.88
C LEU A 85 -5.12 12.94 9.52
N ALA A 86 -6.06 12.23 10.15
CA ALA A 86 -7.18 12.82 10.88
C ALA A 86 -6.72 13.86 11.93
N SER A 87 -7.47 14.96 12.01
CA SER A 87 -7.37 15.91 13.13
C SER A 87 -8.07 15.31 14.36
N LYS A 88 -7.67 15.72 15.56
CA LYS A 88 -8.29 15.22 16.81
C LYS A 88 -9.80 15.53 16.89
N SER A 89 -10.30 16.50 16.12
CA SER A 89 -11.69 16.93 16.08
C SER A 89 -12.63 16.03 15.26
N SER A 90 -12.11 15.16 14.39
CA SER A 90 -12.94 14.32 13.49
C SER A 90 -13.16 12.89 14.00
N ALA A 91 -12.72 12.58 15.23
CA ALA A 91 -12.79 11.25 15.81
C ALA A 91 -14.19 10.84 16.30
N GLU A 92 -15.15 11.76 16.40
CA GLU A 92 -16.45 11.54 17.09
C GLU A 92 -17.63 11.16 16.19
N SER A 93 -17.50 11.10 14.87
CA SER A 93 -18.63 10.68 14.01
C SER A 93 -18.65 9.17 13.77
N GLY A 94 -19.44 8.47 14.58
CA GLY A 94 -19.75 7.04 14.47
C GLY A 94 -20.73 6.71 13.34
N SER A 95 -20.26 6.78 12.09
CA SER A 95 -20.99 6.22 10.93
C SER A 95 -20.25 5.01 10.36
N SER A 96 -21.01 3.97 10.02
CA SER A 96 -20.55 2.67 9.51
C SER A 96 -19.91 2.70 8.12
N ASN A 97 -19.88 3.87 7.47
CA ASN A 97 -19.11 4.17 6.25
C ASN A 97 -18.12 5.32 6.55
N LYS A 98 -17.05 5.05 7.30
CA LYS A 98 -15.98 6.03 7.50
C LYS A 98 -15.22 6.22 6.19
N GLU A 99 -15.52 7.30 5.49
CA GLU A 99 -14.63 7.88 4.48
C GLU A 99 -13.36 8.34 5.21
N TYR A 100 -12.20 7.79 4.83
CA TYR A 100 -10.93 8.14 5.45
C TYR A 100 -10.47 9.51 4.96
N SER A 101 -9.77 10.27 5.81
CA SER A 101 -9.30 11.58 5.41
C SER A 101 -8.27 11.47 4.28
N SER A 102 -8.59 12.13 3.17
CA SER A 102 -7.71 12.36 2.04
C SER A 102 -7.25 13.81 2.09
N ARG A 103 -5.94 14.04 1.99
CA ARG A 103 -5.36 15.39 2.02
C ARG A 103 -4.79 15.74 0.66
N ARG A 104 -5.30 16.81 0.05
CA ARG A 104 -4.68 17.40 -1.14
C ARG A 104 -3.25 17.83 -0.81
N VAL A 105 -2.31 17.47 -1.68
CA VAL A 105 -0.88 17.77 -1.57
C VAL A 105 -0.41 18.45 -2.85
N GLU A 106 0.38 19.51 -2.69
CA GLU A 106 0.79 20.36 -3.81
C GLU A 106 2.20 20.02 -4.32
N ASP A 107 3.06 19.51 -3.44
CA ASP A 107 4.45 19.17 -3.70
C ASP A 107 4.93 17.98 -2.84
N ALA A 108 6.12 17.48 -3.16
CA ALA A 108 6.77 16.42 -2.40
C ALA A 108 7.06 16.85 -0.94
N VAL A 109 7.41 18.11 -0.71
CA VAL A 109 7.74 18.65 0.62
C VAL A 109 6.57 18.49 1.60
N GLY A 110 5.36 18.81 1.14
CA GLY A 110 4.12 18.65 1.91
C GLY A 110 3.87 17.19 2.27
N VAL A 111 4.08 16.26 1.33
CA VAL A 111 3.93 14.83 1.58
C VAL A 111 4.97 14.32 2.57
N HIS A 112 6.24 14.70 2.43
CA HIS A 112 7.30 14.36 3.38
C HIS A 112 7.02 14.89 4.78
N ALA A 113 6.39 16.07 4.92
CA ALA A 113 5.94 16.58 6.20
C ALA A 113 4.83 15.70 6.82
N LEU A 114 3.88 15.20 6.01
CA LEU A 114 2.86 14.25 6.45
C LEU A 114 3.47 12.92 6.90
N LEU A 115 4.41 12.37 6.12
CA LEU A 115 5.12 11.13 6.44
C LEU A 115 5.92 11.26 7.76
N ARG A 116 6.64 12.37 7.96
CA ARG A 116 7.36 12.63 9.21
C ARG A 116 6.42 12.73 10.40
N ARG A 117 5.31 13.46 10.28
CA ARG A 117 4.29 13.58 11.33
C ARG A 117 3.70 12.21 11.68
N ALA A 118 3.47 11.37 10.69
CA ALA A 118 2.96 10.03 10.89
C ALA A 118 3.96 9.11 11.59
N ALA A 119 5.23 9.16 11.19
CA ALA A 119 6.31 8.43 11.85
C ALA A 119 6.42 8.83 13.33
N GLN A 120 6.34 10.13 13.65
CA GLN A 120 6.33 10.61 15.03
C GLN A 120 5.12 10.09 15.83
N LYS A 121 3.92 10.13 15.26
CA LYS A 121 2.71 9.58 15.91
C LYS A 121 2.87 8.07 16.20
N ARG A 122 3.48 7.32 15.28
CA ARG A 122 3.76 5.89 15.46
C ARG A 122 4.82 5.63 16.53
N HIS A 123 5.88 6.42 16.56
CA HIS A 123 6.93 6.31 17.57
C HIS A 123 6.39 6.52 18.99
N VAL A 124 5.62 7.60 19.21
CA VAL A 124 5.00 7.90 20.52
C VAL A 124 4.05 6.77 20.96
N ALA A 125 3.32 6.17 20.02
CA ALA A 125 2.45 5.04 20.32
C ALA A 125 3.23 3.76 20.68
N ALA A 126 4.39 3.52 20.06
CA ALA A 126 5.24 2.37 20.34
C ALA A 126 5.90 2.42 21.73
N THR A 127 6.25 3.63 22.21
CA THR A 127 6.82 3.81 23.56
C THR A 127 5.81 3.57 24.69
N ALA A 128 4.50 3.59 24.39
CA ALA A 128 3.45 3.55 25.42
C ALA A 128 3.02 2.12 25.82
N MET A 129 3.16 1.13 24.93
CA MET A 129 3.03 -0.31 25.21
C MET A 129 3.18 -1.10 23.88
N ASN A 130 4.21 -1.95 23.80
CA ASN A 130 4.56 -2.85 22.69
C ASN A 130 5.16 -2.21 21.42
N ASP A 131 6.01 -2.99 20.74
CA ASP A 131 6.53 -2.72 19.39
C ASP A 131 5.40 -2.76 18.34
N ARG A 132 4.58 -1.72 18.36
CA ARG A 132 3.39 -1.56 17.52
C ARG A 132 3.72 -1.59 16.03
N SER A 133 4.93 -1.15 15.64
CA SER A 133 5.38 -1.09 14.25
C SER A 133 5.46 -2.48 13.61
N SER A 134 5.91 -3.49 14.37
CA SER A 134 5.96 -4.88 13.92
C SER A 134 4.58 -5.54 13.77
N ARG A 135 3.54 -4.93 14.34
CA ARG A 135 2.21 -5.54 14.54
C ARG A 135 1.07 -4.84 13.83
N SER A 136 1.35 -3.71 13.19
CA SER A 136 0.37 -2.95 12.40
C SER A 136 0.79 -2.90 10.94
N HIS A 137 -0.18 -2.87 10.03
CA HIS A 137 0.08 -2.59 8.63
C HIS A 137 0.01 -1.08 8.40
N ALA A 138 0.99 -0.51 7.71
CA ALA A 138 0.94 0.86 7.23
C ALA A 138 0.52 0.88 5.77
N VAL A 139 -0.51 1.66 5.44
CA VAL A 139 -1.01 1.83 4.07
C VAL A 139 -0.91 3.30 3.72
N PHE A 140 0.00 3.65 2.80
CA PHE A 140 0.11 4.98 2.23
C PHE A 140 -0.43 4.97 0.81
N GLN A 141 -1.30 5.92 0.47
CA GLN A 141 -1.91 5.98 -0.85
C GLN A 141 -1.81 7.40 -1.43
N LEU A 142 -1.52 7.47 -2.72
CA LEU A 142 -1.65 8.68 -3.53
C LEU A 142 -2.73 8.43 -4.59
N SER A 143 -3.86 9.13 -4.47
CA SER A 143 -4.84 9.25 -5.54
C SER A 143 -4.39 10.37 -6.47
N ILE A 144 -4.33 10.08 -7.77
CA ILE A 144 -3.77 10.98 -8.77
C ILE A 144 -4.82 11.19 -9.85
N GLU A 145 -5.33 12.40 -9.97
CA GLU A 145 -6.26 12.78 -11.03
C GLU A 145 -5.58 13.77 -11.95
N GLY A 146 -5.52 13.45 -13.24
CA GLY A 146 -4.86 14.27 -14.24
C GLY A 146 -5.77 14.61 -15.40
N PHE A 147 -5.63 15.80 -15.97
CA PHE A 147 -6.26 16.13 -17.26
C PHE A 147 -5.37 17.00 -18.14
N CYS A 148 -5.58 16.92 -19.45
CA CYS A 148 -4.92 17.76 -20.45
C CYS A 148 -5.88 18.05 -21.60
N GLU A 149 -5.82 19.26 -22.14
CA GLU A 149 -6.60 19.66 -23.31
C GLU A 149 -5.71 19.67 -24.55
N VAL A 150 -6.01 18.81 -25.52
CA VAL A 150 -5.25 18.69 -26.77
C VAL A 150 -6.22 18.73 -27.95
N GLY A 151 -6.11 19.77 -28.78
CA GLY A 151 -6.91 19.92 -30.00
C GLY A 151 -8.42 19.97 -29.72
N GLY A 152 -8.83 20.68 -28.66
CA GLY A 152 -10.23 20.84 -28.27
C GLY A 152 -10.86 19.62 -27.58
N ARG A 153 -10.09 18.56 -27.32
CA ARG A 153 -10.52 17.39 -26.54
C ARG A 153 -9.82 17.34 -25.20
N ARG A 154 -10.58 17.07 -24.15
CA ARG A 154 -10.06 16.91 -22.79
C ARG A 154 -9.78 15.43 -22.53
N LYS A 155 -8.54 15.11 -22.25
CA LYS A 155 -8.09 13.78 -21.81
C LYS A 155 -7.99 13.78 -20.31
N GLU A 156 -8.48 12.73 -19.67
CA GLU A 156 -8.44 12.56 -18.22
C GLU A 156 -7.79 11.23 -17.87
N VAL A 157 -7.07 11.18 -16.76
CA VAL A 157 -6.47 9.97 -16.19
C VAL A 157 -6.72 9.90 -14.69
N GLN A 158 -6.94 8.69 -14.18
CA GLN A 158 -7.14 8.42 -12.76
C GLN A 158 -6.21 7.29 -12.31
N GLY A 159 -5.20 7.66 -11.54
CA GLY A 159 -4.20 6.79 -10.95
C GLY A 159 -4.42 6.54 -9.47
N LEU A 160 -3.94 5.40 -9.00
CA LEU A 160 -3.83 5.13 -7.56
C LEU A 160 -2.50 4.43 -7.30
N LEU A 161 -1.66 5.03 -6.46
CA LEU A 161 -0.44 4.38 -5.97
C LEU A 161 -0.63 4.00 -4.50
N SER A 162 -0.62 2.71 -4.20
CA SER A 162 -0.71 2.16 -2.85
C SER A 162 0.63 1.54 -2.44
N LEU A 163 1.27 2.12 -1.44
CA LEU A 163 2.55 1.68 -0.87
C LEU A 163 2.29 1.15 0.55
N VAL A 164 2.54 -0.15 0.76
CA VAL A 164 2.13 -0.85 1.99
C VAL A 164 3.32 -1.49 2.69
N ASP A 165 3.50 -1.18 3.98
CA ASP A 165 4.41 -1.89 4.87
C ASP A 165 3.58 -2.82 5.75
N LEU A 166 3.67 -4.12 5.51
CA LEU A 166 2.85 -5.11 6.22
C LEU A 166 3.45 -5.41 7.61
N ALA A 167 2.60 -5.87 8.53
CA ALA A 167 3.04 -6.43 9.80
C ALA A 167 3.92 -7.67 9.61
N GLY A 168 4.61 -8.09 10.67
CA GLY A 168 5.43 -9.29 10.71
C GLY A 168 4.66 -10.55 10.30
N SER A 169 5.26 -11.36 9.42
CA SER A 169 4.68 -12.64 8.96
C SER A 169 4.95 -13.82 9.88
N GLU A 170 5.64 -13.62 10.99
CA GLU A 170 5.99 -14.68 11.93
C GLU A 170 4.76 -15.33 12.57
N ARG A 171 4.84 -16.65 12.77
CA ARG A 171 3.74 -17.43 13.34
C ARG A 171 3.59 -17.19 14.84
N VAL A 172 2.32 -17.09 15.27
CA VAL A 172 1.92 -16.92 16.68
C VAL A 172 2.50 -18.00 17.59
N GLU A 173 2.57 -19.25 17.13
CA GLU A 173 3.01 -20.42 17.92
C GLU A 173 4.43 -20.27 18.51
N LYS A 174 5.30 -19.49 17.85
CA LYS A 174 6.67 -19.25 18.33
C LYS A 174 6.82 -18.02 19.21
N SER A 175 5.79 -17.18 19.29
CA SER A 175 5.86 -15.91 20.03
C SER A 175 5.81 -16.09 21.54
N GLY A 176 5.38 -17.27 22.03
CA GLY A 176 5.13 -17.51 23.46
C GLY A 176 4.03 -16.61 24.04
N ALA A 177 3.20 -15.99 23.19
CA ALA A 177 2.17 -15.06 23.60
C ALA A 177 1.00 -15.77 24.31
N VAL A 178 0.55 -15.20 25.43
CA VAL A 178 -0.59 -15.69 26.23
C VAL A 178 -1.60 -14.55 26.41
N GLY A 179 -2.89 -14.87 26.57
CA GLY A 179 -3.94 -13.90 26.85
C GLY A 179 -4.18 -12.92 25.70
N GLU A 180 -4.23 -11.63 25.99
CA GLU A 180 -4.50 -10.57 24.99
C GLU A 180 -3.44 -10.50 23.88
N ARG A 181 -2.17 -10.81 24.19
CA ARG A 181 -1.10 -10.87 23.17
C ARG A 181 -1.31 -12.01 22.17
N LEU A 182 -1.92 -13.12 22.61
CA LEU A 182 -2.26 -14.23 21.71
C LEU A 182 -3.37 -13.82 20.74
N LYS A 183 -4.42 -13.16 21.24
CA LYS A 183 -5.51 -12.63 20.41
C LYS A 183 -4.99 -11.64 19.39
N GLU A 184 -4.14 -10.70 19.82
CA GLU A 184 -3.49 -9.72 18.96
C GLU A 184 -2.71 -10.41 17.82
N ALA A 185 -1.86 -11.38 18.15
CA ALA A 185 -1.07 -12.12 17.19
C ALA A 185 -1.94 -12.93 16.19
N GLN A 186 -3.09 -13.44 16.63
CA GLN A 186 -4.08 -14.08 15.76
C GLN A 186 -4.70 -13.10 14.76
N PHE A 187 -5.02 -11.87 15.16
CA PHE A 187 -5.57 -10.86 14.25
C PHE A 187 -4.54 -10.39 13.21
N ILE A 188 -3.27 -10.25 13.59
CA ILE A 188 -2.19 -9.95 12.64
C ILE A 188 -2.12 -11.05 11.58
N ASN A 189 -2.03 -12.31 12.00
CA ASN A 189 -1.96 -13.43 11.09
C ASN A 189 -3.25 -13.62 10.27
N LYS A 190 -4.41 -13.28 10.82
CA LYS A 190 -5.69 -13.27 10.08
C LYS A 190 -5.63 -12.34 8.87
N SER A 191 -5.15 -11.11 9.06
CA SER A 191 -5.06 -10.13 7.96
C SER A 191 -4.09 -10.57 6.85
N LEU A 192 -2.93 -11.14 7.20
CA LEU A 192 -1.98 -11.70 6.24
C LEU A 192 -2.49 -12.96 5.54
N SER A 193 -3.21 -13.82 6.25
CA SER A 193 -3.85 -15.00 5.67
C SER A 193 -4.93 -14.60 4.68
N ALA A 194 -5.79 -13.65 5.06
CA ALA A 194 -6.83 -13.10 4.17
C ALA A 194 -6.21 -12.48 2.90
N LEU A 195 -5.08 -11.77 3.02
CA LEU A 195 -4.34 -11.25 1.86
C LEU A 195 -3.90 -12.39 0.93
N GLY A 196 -3.38 -13.49 1.50
CA GLY A 196 -3.04 -14.69 0.74
C GLY A 196 -4.23 -15.33 0.02
N ASP A 197 -5.37 -15.41 0.68
CA ASP A 197 -6.61 -15.95 0.11
C ASP A 197 -7.13 -15.07 -1.04
N VAL A 198 -7.03 -13.75 -0.92
CA VAL A 198 -7.41 -12.80 -1.97
C VAL A 198 -6.54 -12.97 -3.21
N ILE A 199 -5.21 -12.99 -3.05
CA ILE A 199 -4.28 -13.15 -4.18
C ILE A 199 -4.51 -14.51 -4.88
N GLU A 200 -4.71 -15.57 -4.12
CA GLU A 200 -5.01 -16.89 -4.68
C GLU A 200 -6.34 -16.91 -5.44
N ALA A 201 -7.39 -16.31 -4.88
CA ALA A 201 -8.69 -16.22 -5.53
C ALA A 201 -8.62 -15.41 -6.83
N LEU A 202 -7.82 -14.34 -6.86
CA LEU A 202 -7.56 -13.54 -8.07
C LEU A 202 -6.83 -14.35 -9.14
N GLY A 203 -5.78 -15.09 -8.77
CA GLY A 203 -5.07 -15.97 -9.70
C GLY A 203 -5.97 -17.03 -10.35
N ARG A 204 -6.92 -17.59 -9.58
CA ARG A 204 -7.91 -18.56 -10.09
C ARG A 204 -8.99 -17.89 -10.96
N ARG A 205 -9.37 -16.65 -10.66
CA ARG A 205 -10.40 -15.91 -11.41
C ARG A 205 -9.98 -15.67 -12.87
N GLY A 206 -8.68 -15.46 -13.11
CA GLY A 206 -8.12 -15.35 -14.46
C GLY A 206 -8.33 -16.59 -15.34
N GLN A 207 -8.63 -17.76 -14.75
CA GLN A 207 -8.84 -19.02 -15.47
C GLN A 207 -10.32 -19.36 -15.69
N ASN A 208 -11.21 -19.11 -14.70
CA ASN A 208 -12.61 -19.58 -14.73
C ASN A 208 -13.68 -18.48 -14.52
N GLY A 209 -13.30 -17.19 -14.55
CA GLY A 209 -14.20 -16.05 -14.75
C GLY A 209 -15.20 -15.68 -13.63
N LYS A 210 -15.42 -16.50 -12.59
CA LYS A 210 -16.48 -16.26 -11.57
C LYS A 210 -16.13 -16.61 -10.12
N ALA A 211 -14.84 -16.69 -9.75
CA ALA A 211 -14.46 -16.95 -8.36
C ALA A 211 -14.73 -15.71 -7.47
N HIS A 212 -15.48 -15.91 -6.37
CA HIS A 212 -15.64 -14.89 -5.33
C HIS A 212 -14.28 -14.60 -4.66
N VAL A 213 -13.88 -13.33 -4.63
CA VAL A 213 -12.64 -12.89 -3.98
C VAL A 213 -12.97 -12.38 -2.57
N PRO A 214 -12.41 -12.96 -1.50
CA PRO A 214 -12.84 -12.73 -0.13
C PRO A 214 -12.24 -11.45 0.51
N TYR A 215 -12.35 -10.29 -0.15
CA TYR A 215 -11.79 -9.03 0.36
C TYR A 215 -12.30 -8.63 1.75
N ARG A 216 -13.52 -9.06 2.10
CA ARG A 216 -14.16 -8.76 3.39
C ARG A 216 -13.62 -9.56 4.57
N ASN A 217 -12.72 -10.52 4.35
CA ASN A 217 -12.17 -11.36 5.42
C ASN A 217 -11.24 -10.60 6.39
N SER A 218 -10.70 -9.46 5.97
CA SER A 218 -9.96 -8.54 6.83
C SER A 218 -10.15 -7.07 6.42
N ARG A 219 -9.90 -6.15 7.36
CA ARG A 219 -9.86 -4.71 7.04
C ARG A 219 -8.75 -4.36 6.05
N LEU A 220 -7.59 -5.01 6.17
CA LEU A 220 -6.47 -4.80 5.24
C LEU A 220 -6.90 -5.13 3.80
N THR A 221 -7.49 -6.31 3.58
CA THR A 221 -7.94 -6.72 2.25
C THR A 221 -9.12 -5.90 1.73
N THR A 222 -9.94 -5.34 2.62
CA THR A 222 -11.00 -4.42 2.23
C THR A 222 -10.42 -3.08 1.74
N LEU A 223 -9.43 -2.54 2.46
CA LEU A 223 -8.74 -1.31 2.05
C LEU A 223 -7.99 -1.47 0.72
N LEU A 224 -7.36 -2.63 0.54
CA LEU A 224 -6.60 -2.93 -0.66
C LEU A 224 -7.45 -3.47 -1.80
N GLN A 225 -8.77 -3.54 -1.68
CA GLN A 225 -9.64 -4.11 -2.71
C GLN A 225 -9.45 -3.44 -4.08
N ASP A 226 -9.28 -2.12 -4.11
CA ASP A 226 -9.05 -1.39 -5.35
C ASP A 226 -7.61 -1.56 -5.87
N SER A 227 -6.66 -1.77 -4.96
CA SER A 227 -5.23 -1.87 -5.28
C SER A 227 -4.80 -3.29 -5.63
N LEU A 228 -5.53 -4.29 -5.16
CA LEU A 228 -5.37 -5.71 -5.47
C LEU A 228 -6.54 -6.18 -6.33
N GLY A 229 -7.07 -5.31 -7.19
CA GLY A 229 -8.06 -5.66 -8.20
C GLY A 229 -7.40 -6.40 -9.37
N GLY A 230 -8.20 -7.17 -10.11
CA GLY A 230 -7.71 -7.87 -11.31
C GLY A 230 -7.28 -6.96 -12.49
N ASP A 231 -7.36 -5.66 -12.27
CA ASP A 231 -7.03 -4.56 -13.17
C ASP A 231 -5.87 -3.67 -12.63
N SER A 232 -5.19 -4.10 -11.56
CA SER A 232 -4.05 -3.40 -10.94
C SER A 232 -2.70 -3.95 -11.36
N LYS A 233 -1.66 -3.12 -11.32
CA LYS A 233 -0.26 -3.57 -11.36
C LYS A 233 0.23 -3.78 -9.93
N THR A 234 0.67 -4.99 -9.60
CA THR A 234 1.06 -5.33 -8.23
C THR A 234 2.52 -5.79 -8.16
N LEU A 235 3.27 -5.28 -7.18
CA LEU A 235 4.62 -5.73 -6.83
C LEU A 235 4.70 -6.05 -5.35
N MET A 236 5.38 -7.16 -5.04
CA MET A 236 5.61 -7.61 -3.67
C MET A 236 7.12 -7.71 -3.41
N PHE A 237 7.61 -6.95 -2.45
CA PHE A 237 8.92 -7.20 -1.84
C PHE A 237 8.81 -8.32 -0.82
N VAL A 238 9.76 -9.26 -0.87
CA VAL A 238 9.86 -10.38 0.06
C VAL A 238 11.15 -10.19 0.86
N ASN A 239 11.01 -9.61 2.04
CA ASN A 239 12.13 -9.31 2.92
C ASN A 239 12.47 -10.52 3.78
N ILE A 240 13.69 -11.02 3.66
CA ILE A 240 14.18 -12.20 4.37
C ILE A 240 15.35 -11.85 5.31
N SER A 241 15.50 -12.62 6.38
CA SER A 241 16.64 -12.48 7.28
C SER A 241 17.73 -13.49 6.93
N PRO A 242 19.01 -13.09 6.87
CA PRO A 242 20.10 -14.03 6.61
C PRO A 242 20.45 -14.92 7.82
N CYS A 243 19.85 -14.66 8.98
CA CYS A 243 20.17 -15.39 10.21
C CYS A 243 19.63 -16.82 10.18
N LEU A 244 20.48 -17.82 10.46
CA LEU A 244 20.09 -19.24 10.46
C LEU A 244 18.91 -19.54 11.40
N ARG A 245 18.82 -18.87 12.55
CA ARG A 245 17.69 -19.00 13.50
C ARG A 245 16.32 -18.62 12.89
N HIS A 246 16.32 -17.87 11.79
CA HIS A 246 15.13 -17.41 11.06
C HIS A 246 14.84 -18.27 9.81
N LEU A 247 15.52 -19.40 9.63
CA LEU A 247 15.39 -20.25 8.44
C LEU A 247 13.93 -20.66 8.15
N GLN A 248 13.17 -21.06 9.17
CA GLN A 248 11.80 -21.51 8.98
C GLN A 248 10.86 -20.39 8.53
N GLU A 249 11.05 -19.17 9.04
CA GLU A 249 10.26 -18.00 8.64
C GLU A 249 10.67 -17.56 7.22
N THR A 250 11.96 -17.58 6.91
CA THR A 250 12.48 -17.33 5.55
C THR A 250 11.85 -18.29 4.54
N LEU A 251 11.84 -19.60 4.84
CA LEU A 251 11.18 -20.60 4.00
C LEU A 251 9.68 -20.35 3.86
N SER A 252 9.01 -19.91 4.93
CA SER A 252 7.58 -19.59 4.88
C SER A 252 7.30 -18.37 4.00
N SER A 253 8.11 -17.31 4.12
CA SER A 253 7.99 -16.11 3.27
C SER A 253 8.27 -16.41 1.80
N LEU A 254 9.29 -17.21 1.49
CA LEU A 254 9.59 -17.61 0.11
C LEU A 254 8.50 -18.51 -0.50
N ARG A 255 7.91 -19.42 0.27
CA ARG A 255 6.76 -20.22 -0.18
C ARG A 255 5.54 -19.34 -0.49
N PHE A 256 5.28 -18.35 0.37
CA PHE A 256 4.22 -17.39 0.12
C PHE A 256 4.49 -16.56 -1.14
N ALA A 257 5.72 -16.06 -1.31
CA ALA A 257 6.13 -15.35 -2.51
C ALA A 257 5.97 -16.17 -3.79
N SER A 258 6.37 -17.44 -3.76
CA SER A 258 6.19 -18.37 -4.89
C SER A 258 4.72 -18.56 -5.23
N LYS A 259 3.83 -18.64 -4.22
CA LYS A 259 2.39 -18.71 -4.42
C LYS A 259 1.85 -17.43 -5.06
N VAL A 260 2.23 -16.26 -4.55
CA VAL A 260 1.83 -14.95 -5.10
C VAL A 260 2.30 -14.80 -6.55
N HIS A 261 3.56 -15.15 -6.85
CA HIS A 261 4.11 -15.07 -8.20
C HIS A 261 3.33 -15.95 -9.20
N SER A 262 2.89 -17.14 -8.79
CA SER A 262 2.12 -18.04 -9.65
C SER A 262 0.70 -17.55 -9.96
N CYS A 263 0.20 -16.53 -9.26
CA CYS A 263 -1.14 -15.98 -9.46
C CYS A 263 -1.14 -14.97 -10.62
N ASN A 264 -1.87 -15.28 -11.70
CA ASN A 264 -2.15 -14.30 -12.74
C ASN A 264 -3.34 -13.43 -12.33
N VAL A 265 -3.05 -12.24 -11.80
CA VAL A 265 -4.06 -11.32 -11.24
C VAL A 265 -4.93 -10.70 -12.34
N GLY A 266 -4.52 -10.76 -13.60
CA GLY A 266 -5.26 -10.22 -14.75
C GLY A 266 -4.45 -9.16 -15.51
N VAL A 267 -5.07 -8.52 -16.48
CA VAL A 267 -4.43 -7.45 -17.28
C VAL A 267 -4.76 -6.10 -16.64
N ALA A 268 -3.73 -5.37 -16.22
CA ALA A 268 -3.89 -4.04 -15.65
C ALA A 268 -4.60 -3.10 -16.63
N LYS A 269 -5.60 -2.35 -16.15
CA LYS A 269 -6.36 -1.41 -16.97
C LYS A 269 -5.94 0.02 -16.65
N ARG A 270 -5.85 0.81 -17.72
CA ARG A 270 -5.65 2.25 -17.64
C ARG A 270 -7.01 2.92 -17.48
N HIS A 271 -7.20 3.71 -16.43
CA HIS A 271 -8.37 4.55 -16.26
C HIS A 271 -8.09 5.90 -16.92
N ALA A 272 -8.41 5.97 -18.21
CA ALA A 272 -8.34 7.19 -18.98
C ALA A 272 -9.66 7.41 -19.73
N ALA A 273 -10.07 8.66 -19.86
CA ALA A 273 -11.26 9.07 -20.60
C ALA A 273 -10.94 10.22 -21.55
N ASP A 274 -11.58 10.22 -22.73
CA ASP A 274 -11.58 11.36 -23.64
C ASP A 274 -12.97 12.01 -23.58
N ALA A 275 -13.07 13.20 -22.97
CA ALA A 275 -14.29 13.99 -23.01
C ALA A 275 -14.39 14.66 -24.39
N GLY A 276 -15.19 14.06 -25.27
CA GLY A 276 -15.40 14.55 -26.64
C GLY A 276 -16.16 13.60 -27.57
N SER A 277 -17.40 13.25 -27.24
CA SER A 277 -18.40 12.78 -28.21
C SER A 277 -19.83 12.95 -27.68
N GLN A 278 -20.25 14.19 -27.45
CA GLN A 278 -21.66 14.55 -27.56
C GLN A 278 -21.74 15.70 -28.57
N GLY A 279 -21.94 15.31 -29.82
CA GLY A 279 -22.38 16.16 -30.91
C GLY A 279 -23.64 15.54 -31.49
#